data_AF-A0A1Z4M0K9-F1
#
_entry.id   AF-A0A1Z4M0K9-F1
#
_cell.length_a   1.000
_cell.length_b   1.000
_cell.length_c   1.000
_cell.angle_alpha   90.00
_cell.angle_beta   90.00
_cell.angle_gamma   90.00
#
_symmetry.space_group_name_H-M   'P 1'
#
loop_
_entity.id
_entity.type
_entity.pdbx_description
1 polymer ?
#
loop_
_entity_poly.entity_id
_entity_poly.type
_entity_poly.pdbx_seq_one_letter_code
_entity_poly.pdbx_strand_id
1 'polypeptide(L)'
;MTLPFYRYFRNLRTRTLVAALFGLCSSMLTMQPAYSAERIQFFYGPVGSTIELKELEEIAKTGKLENNSSILDNYLDEEQLVLFQSLLNTKFDIDVVGISQISYSSAGSKLLKRLGQIIQTENSLNGSKALRAALIFAADDEQGLTVMNVIRHFPLETIQINLPLTLKLAKENQEIFEKQTGVVANIRKLAESKAEKITAKSFKVDPREQGNYTWKLQTIPFQNPNRSQISSADLYLPNQLSNSSKQIPVAVISHGTASNRQTFAYLAKHLASHGYAVVVPEHLETSTQRFSKLFNGLEGPPDPNALLLLPQDITAVLDELERRAKSKPELKTLNLQAVGVLGQSLGGYTVLASAGAELSRDKLENACSSTVGERPIVNFSMLLQCRLLEVSAEKSLTVKDERIKAVIAINPFTSHIFGETGLNKLQAPVLFVAGTDDYFVPALPEQIKPFQQLQIKDKYLVVMENGTHFSTLEITEDGGGLPVPESLIGANPKKAQPQINSLSLAFFNRYILNQAESEMYLNQSYLNTFNSESFRFNIVRYFSE
;
A
#
# COMPACT_ATOMS: atom_id res chain seq x y z
N MET A 1 31.32 -24.45 -71.98
CA MET A 1 32.24 -23.93 -70.95
C MET A 1 31.43 -23.35 -69.81
N THR A 2 31.07 -24.16 -68.83
CA THR A 2 30.27 -23.75 -67.67
C THR A 2 31.10 -23.89 -66.41
N LEU A 3 31.51 -22.72 -65.92
CA LEU A 3 32.35 -22.36 -64.79
C LEU A 3 32.43 -23.35 -63.60
N PRO A 4 33.65 -23.77 -63.19
CA PRO A 4 33.93 -24.39 -61.89
C PRO A 4 33.70 -23.46 -60.69
N PHE A 5 33.50 -22.15 -60.92
CA PHE A 5 33.38 -21.13 -59.89
C PHE A 5 32.10 -21.23 -59.03
N TYR A 6 30.99 -21.73 -59.59
CA TYR A 6 29.71 -21.76 -58.86
C TYR A 6 29.67 -22.81 -57.73
N ARG A 7 30.40 -23.93 -57.89
CA ARG A 7 30.51 -24.97 -56.85
C ARG A 7 31.39 -24.54 -55.68
N TYR A 8 32.41 -23.72 -55.93
CA TYR A 8 33.33 -23.24 -54.89
C TYR A 8 32.64 -22.28 -53.91
N PHE A 9 31.87 -21.30 -54.40
CA PHE A 9 31.16 -20.34 -53.55
C PHE A 9 29.96 -20.94 -52.81
N ARG A 10 29.27 -21.94 -53.38
CA ARG A 10 28.20 -22.66 -52.68
C ARG A 10 28.73 -23.40 -51.46
N ASN A 11 29.85 -24.11 -51.62
CA ASN A 11 30.51 -24.84 -50.52
C ASN A 11 31.09 -23.89 -49.46
N LEU A 12 31.54 -22.69 -49.84
CA LEU A 12 32.05 -21.71 -48.87
C LEU A 12 30.91 -21.16 -47.97
N ARG A 13 29.75 -20.83 -48.55
CA ARG A 13 28.55 -20.40 -47.80
C ARG A 13 27.96 -21.49 -46.90
N THR A 14 27.97 -22.75 -47.34
CA THR A 14 27.49 -23.86 -46.49
C THR A 14 28.47 -24.12 -45.35
N ARG A 15 29.78 -24.01 -45.59
CA ARG A 15 30.80 -24.15 -44.55
C ARG A 15 30.78 -23.03 -43.51
N THR A 16 30.53 -21.78 -43.91
CA THR A 16 30.37 -20.67 -42.95
C THR A 16 29.07 -20.75 -42.16
N LEU A 17 27.96 -21.19 -42.77
CA LEU A 17 26.71 -21.46 -42.04
C LEU A 17 26.85 -22.61 -41.04
N VAL A 18 27.50 -23.71 -41.45
CA VAL A 18 27.77 -24.85 -40.57
C VAL A 18 28.74 -24.45 -39.46
N ALA A 19 29.79 -23.66 -39.75
CA ALA A 19 30.70 -23.16 -38.73
C ALA A 19 30.03 -22.16 -37.76
N ALA A 20 29.09 -21.33 -38.24
CA ALA A 20 28.29 -20.45 -37.38
C ALA A 20 27.31 -21.24 -36.49
N LEU A 21 26.69 -22.30 -37.03
CA LEU A 21 25.84 -23.23 -36.29
C LEU A 21 26.64 -24.03 -35.26
N PHE A 22 27.82 -24.54 -35.62
CA PHE A 22 28.71 -25.21 -34.67
C PHE A 22 29.30 -24.24 -33.64
N GLY A 23 29.56 -22.98 -34.00
CA GLY A 23 29.98 -21.93 -33.07
C GLY A 23 28.88 -21.55 -32.06
N LEU A 24 27.62 -21.50 -32.50
CA LEU A 24 26.45 -21.33 -31.64
C LEU A 24 26.23 -22.57 -30.75
N CYS A 25 26.31 -23.79 -31.31
CA CYS A 25 26.20 -25.03 -30.53
C CYS A 25 27.36 -25.25 -29.55
N SER A 26 28.60 -24.89 -29.91
CA SER A 26 29.74 -25.01 -28.99
C SER A 26 29.68 -23.99 -27.86
N SER A 27 29.10 -22.80 -28.09
CA SER A 27 28.79 -21.85 -27.01
C SER A 27 27.67 -22.33 -26.07
N MET A 28 26.76 -23.19 -26.55
CA MET A 28 25.74 -23.84 -25.71
C MET A 28 26.27 -25.09 -24.98
N LEU A 29 27.25 -25.80 -25.54
CA LEU A 29 27.88 -26.98 -24.92
C LEU A 29 28.90 -26.62 -23.82
N THR A 30 29.27 -25.35 -23.67
CA THR A 30 30.01 -24.82 -22.51
C THR A 30 29.12 -24.16 -21.48
N MET A 31 27.79 -24.37 -21.51
CA MET A 31 26.94 -24.04 -20.37
C MET A 31 27.35 -24.93 -19.21
N GLN A 32 28.26 -24.43 -18.38
CA GLN A 32 28.44 -24.95 -17.04
C GLN A 32 27.07 -24.92 -16.33
N PRO A 33 26.78 -25.86 -15.42
CA PRO A 33 25.56 -25.82 -14.63
C PRO A 33 25.39 -24.39 -14.07
N ALA A 34 24.19 -23.82 -14.23
CA ALA A 34 23.91 -22.49 -13.73
C ALA A 34 24.24 -22.48 -12.23
N TYR A 35 25.20 -21.65 -11.84
CA TYR A 35 25.63 -21.54 -10.46
C TYR A 35 24.45 -21.07 -9.60
N SER A 36 23.99 -21.91 -8.69
CA SER A 36 23.10 -21.54 -7.58
C SER A 36 23.95 -21.07 -6.40
N ALA A 37 23.39 -20.24 -5.53
CA ALA A 37 24.06 -19.97 -4.25
C ALA A 37 24.19 -21.26 -3.45
N GLU A 38 25.39 -21.51 -2.94
CA GLU A 38 25.67 -22.64 -2.05
C GLU A 38 25.79 -22.17 -0.60
N ARG A 39 26.12 -20.90 -0.38
CA ARG A 39 26.34 -20.32 0.96
C ARG A 39 25.99 -18.84 1.05
N ILE A 40 25.65 -18.40 2.25
CA ILE A 40 25.47 -16.99 2.63
C ILE A 40 26.59 -16.58 3.57
N GLN A 41 27.36 -15.58 3.19
CA GLN A 41 28.48 -15.06 3.97
C GLN A 41 28.13 -13.69 4.58
N PHE A 42 28.30 -13.56 5.88
CA PHE A 42 28.17 -12.30 6.62
C PHE A 42 29.56 -11.78 6.95
N PHE A 43 29.87 -10.52 6.62
CA PHE A 43 31.21 -9.96 6.86
C PHE A 43 31.16 -8.72 7.76
N TYR A 44 32.10 -8.62 8.71
CA TYR A 44 32.35 -7.43 9.52
C TYR A 44 33.85 -7.08 9.47
N GLY A 45 34.22 -6.16 8.57
CA GLY A 45 35.63 -5.88 8.30
C GLY A 45 36.35 -7.11 7.71
N PRO A 46 37.50 -7.56 8.26
CA PRO A 46 38.25 -8.72 7.74
C PRO A 46 37.73 -10.08 8.23
N VAL A 47 36.73 -10.11 9.11
CA VAL A 47 36.17 -11.35 9.68
C VAL A 47 34.83 -11.65 9.03
N GLY A 48 34.59 -12.90 8.66
CA GLY A 48 33.30 -13.33 8.13
C GLY A 48 32.83 -14.65 8.74
N SER A 49 31.52 -14.81 8.81
CA SER A 49 30.84 -16.04 9.19
C SER A 49 29.99 -16.52 8.03
N THR A 50 29.84 -17.82 7.89
CA THR A 50 29.16 -18.43 6.75
C THR A 50 28.03 -19.32 7.23
N ILE A 51 26.89 -19.23 6.57
CA ILE A 51 25.75 -20.14 6.69
C ILE A 51 25.67 -20.90 5.38
N GLU A 52 25.64 -22.23 5.45
CA GLU A 52 25.46 -23.07 4.27
C GLU A 52 23.99 -23.05 3.84
N LEU A 53 23.71 -23.08 2.53
CA LEU A 53 22.34 -23.06 2.03
C LEU A 53 21.51 -24.22 2.59
N LYS A 54 22.13 -25.40 2.77
CA LYS A 54 21.47 -26.60 3.32
C LYS A 54 20.86 -26.35 4.70
N GLU A 55 21.53 -25.55 5.53
CA GLU A 55 21.04 -25.19 6.86
C GLU A 55 19.77 -24.33 6.77
N LEU A 56 19.75 -23.36 5.85
CA LEU A 56 18.56 -22.55 5.60
C LEU A 56 17.41 -23.39 5.03
N GLU A 57 17.71 -24.35 4.15
CA GLU A 57 16.72 -25.31 3.63
C GLU A 57 16.15 -26.21 4.73
N GLU A 58 16.96 -26.62 5.70
CA GLU A 58 16.51 -27.36 6.88
C GLU A 58 15.58 -26.51 7.74
N ILE A 59 15.96 -25.27 8.06
CA ILE A 59 15.11 -24.34 8.82
C ILE A 59 13.78 -24.11 8.07
N ALA A 60 13.81 -23.90 6.75
CA ALA A 60 12.58 -23.75 5.97
C ALA A 60 11.70 -25.00 6.04
N LYS A 61 12.26 -26.21 6.10
CA LYS A 61 11.48 -27.46 6.20
C LYS A 61 10.96 -27.72 7.62
N THR A 62 11.80 -27.54 8.64
CA THR A 62 11.56 -28.06 10.00
C THR A 62 11.21 -26.97 11.00
N GLY A 63 11.58 -25.72 10.73
CA GLY A 63 11.50 -24.61 11.68
C GLY A 63 12.52 -24.72 12.83
N LYS A 64 13.56 -25.55 12.68
CA LYS A 64 14.53 -25.84 13.73
C LYS A 64 15.96 -25.81 13.18
N LEU A 65 16.91 -25.56 14.08
CA LEU A 65 18.33 -25.75 13.85
C LEU A 65 18.72 -27.16 14.33
N GLU A 66 19.27 -27.99 13.45
CA GLU A 66 19.71 -29.36 13.81
C GLU A 66 21.11 -29.38 14.47
N ASN A 67 21.93 -28.36 14.23
CA ASN A 67 23.30 -28.25 14.75
C ASN A 67 23.47 -27.07 15.70
N ASN A 68 23.84 -27.35 16.96
CA ASN A 68 24.12 -26.37 18.03
C ASN A 68 25.38 -25.49 17.79
N SER A 69 25.94 -25.51 16.58
CA SER A 69 27.11 -24.71 16.17
C SER A 69 26.76 -23.68 15.10
N SER A 70 25.46 -23.51 14.80
CA SER A 70 25.03 -22.48 13.87
C SER A 70 25.33 -21.10 14.44
N ILE A 71 25.72 -20.17 13.57
CA ILE A 71 25.77 -18.77 13.97
C ILE A 71 24.37 -18.23 14.31
N LEU A 72 23.31 -18.76 13.71
CA LEU A 72 21.93 -18.34 13.92
C LEU A 72 21.43 -18.62 15.34
N ASP A 73 21.99 -19.62 16.03
CA ASP A 73 21.66 -19.91 17.45
C ASP A 73 21.91 -18.69 18.36
N ASN A 74 22.83 -17.80 17.98
CA ASN A 74 23.14 -16.61 18.76
C ASN A 74 22.15 -15.45 18.50
N TYR A 75 21.29 -15.57 17.50
CA TYR A 75 20.46 -14.47 17.01
C TYR A 75 18.96 -14.78 16.93
N LEU A 76 18.58 -16.06 16.84
CA LEU A 76 17.20 -16.49 16.68
C LEU A 76 16.79 -17.44 17.81
N ASP A 77 15.77 -17.08 18.59
CA ASP A 77 15.08 -17.97 19.51
C ASP A 77 14.07 -18.89 18.80
N GLU A 78 13.42 -19.81 19.54
CA GLU A 78 12.44 -20.75 18.97
C GLU A 78 11.25 -20.06 18.29
N GLU A 79 10.76 -18.95 18.84
CA GLU A 79 9.64 -18.20 18.26
C GLU A 79 10.07 -17.50 16.96
N GLN A 80 11.27 -16.91 16.99
CA GLN A 80 11.90 -16.27 15.84
C GLN A 80 12.23 -17.26 14.73
N LEU A 81 12.62 -18.50 15.05
CA LEU A 81 12.84 -19.57 14.07
C LEU A 81 11.57 -19.96 13.34
N VAL A 82 10.42 -20.03 14.04
CA VAL A 82 9.11 -20.29 13.40
C VAL A 82 8.71 -19.14 12.47
N LEU A 83 8.91 -17.89 12.90
CA LEU A 83 8.67 -16.72 12.05
C LEU A 83 9.60 -16.70 10.84
N PHE A 84 10.87 -17.04 11.04
CA PHE A 84 11.86 -17.09 9.97
C PHE A 84 11.55 -18.20 8.96
N GLN A 85 11.17 -19.39 9.42
CA GLN A 85 10.65 -20.46 8.57
C GLN A 85 9.46 -19.97 7.73
N SER A 86 8.49 -19.32 8.37
CA SER A 86 7.32 -18.77 7.67
C SER A 86 7.73 -17.77 6.59
N LEU A 87 8.66 -16.87 6.90
CA LEU A 87 9.19 -15.89 5.94
C LEU A 87 9.89 -16.58 4.76
N LEU A 88 10.73 -17.59 5.02
CA LEU A 88 11.48 -18.32 3.99
C LEU A 88 10.55 -19.00 2.98
N ASN A 89 9.41 -19.51 3.45
CA ASN A 89 8.44 -20.24 2.65
C ASN A 89 7.25 -19.40 2.17
N THR A 90 7.16 -18.13 2.55
CA THR A 90 6.04 -17.27 2.12
C THR A 90 6.06 -17.17 0.60
N LYS A 91 4.99 -17.65 -0.04
CA LYS A 91 4.83 -17.69 -1.49
C LYS A 91 4.10 -16.45 -1.99
N PHE A 92 4.69 -15.80 -2.98
CA PHE A 92 4.09 -14.68 -3.70
C PHE A 92 3.59 -15.18 -5.05
N ASP A 93 2.30 -14.95 -5.35
CA ASP A 93 1.67 -15.40 -6.58
C ASP A 93 1.89 -14.38 -7.71
N ILE A 94 3.15 -14.20 -8.11
CA ILE A 94 3.56 -13.32 -9.21
C ILE A 94 4.39 -14.14 -10.18
N ASP A 95 3.98 -14.17 -11.45
CA ASP A 95 4.69 -14.89 -12.51
C ASP A 95 5.95 -14.15 -13.00
N VAL A 96 6.67 -14.82 -13.91
CA VAL A 96 7.90 -14.29 -14.51
C VAL A 96 7.69 -12.95 -15.23
N VAL A 97 6.52 -12.73 -15.83
CA VAL A 97 6.19 -11.50 -16.57
C VAL A 97 6.02 -10.35 -15.58
N GLY A 98 5.25 -10.56 -14.52
CA GLY A 98 5.01 -9.57 -13.48
C GLY A 98 6.29 -9.18 -12.75
N ILE A 99 7.14 -10.16 -12.42
CA ILE A 99 8.45 -9.90 -11.82
C ILE A 99 9.38 -9.16 -12.78
N SER A 100 9.36 -9.49 -14.07
CA SER A 100 10.11 -8.72 -15.07
C SER A 100 9.64 -7.26 -15.10
N GLN A 101 8.33 -7.02 -15.26
CA GLN A 101 7.78 -5.65 -15.34
C GLN A 101 8.09 -4.82 -14.09
N ILE A 102 7.92 -5.40 -12.89
CA ILE A 102 8.25 -4.71 -11.64
C ILE A 102 9.76 -4.44 -11.55
N SER A 103 10.60 -5.46 -11.76
CA SER A 103 12.05 -5.36 -11.56
C SER A 103 12.76 -4.41 -12.54
N TYR A 104 12.18 -4.18 -13.72
CA TYR A 104 12.65 -3.22 -14.72
C TYR A 104 12.01 -1.82 -14.59
N SER A 105 10.95 -1.67 -13.81
CA SER A 105 10.36 -0.36 -13.52
C SER A 105 11.36 0.58 -12.80
N SER A 106 11.14 1.90 -12.88
CA SER A 106 11.94 2.88 -12.14
C SER A 106 11.91 2.61 -10.63
N ALA A 107 10.73 2.32 -10.07
CA ALA A 107 10.58 1.99 -8.64
C ALA A 107 11.28 0.67 -8.26
N GLY A 108 11.03 -0.40 -9.02
CA GLY A 108 11.63 -1.72 -8.76
C GLY A 108 13.14 -1.74 -8.96
N SER A 109 13.67 -1.08 -9.99
CA SER A 109 15.12 -0.96 -10.17
C SER A 109 15.78 -0.16 -9.05
N LYS A 110 15.11 0.87 -8.50
CA LYS A 110 15.61 1.60 -7.31
C LYS A 110 15.57 0.72 -6.06
N LEU A 111 14.48 -0.04 -5.84
CA LEU A 111 14.37 -0.99 -4.74
C LEU A 111 15.46 -2.07 -4.83
N LEU A 112 15.64 -2.69 -5.99
CA LEU A 112 16.69 -3.69 -6.20
C LEU A 112 18.09 -3.13 -5.99
N LYS A 113 18.35 -1.89 -6.43
CA LYS A 113 19.62 -1.22 -6.15
C LYS A 113 19.86 -1.05 -4.66
N ARG A 114 18.82 -0.73 -3.89
CA ARG A 114 18.89 -0.57 -2.43
C ARG A 114 19.07 -1.90 -1.70
N LEU A 115 18.29 -2.91 -2.05
CA LEU A 115 18.46 -4.28 -1.56
C LEU A 115 19.85 -4.82 -1.92
N GLY A 116 20.35 -4.50 -3.11
CA GLY A 116 21.69 -4.86 -3.55
C GLY A 116 22.83 -4.23 -2.73
N GLN A 117 22.56 -3.24 -1.88
CA GLN A 117 23.56 -2.72 -0.93
C GLN A 117 23.71 -3.62 0.29
N ILE A 118 22.64 -4.35 0.61
CA ILE A 118 22.56 -5.33 1.70
C ILE A 118 23.01 -6.69 1.18
N ILE A 119 22.38 -7.15 0.08
CA ILE A 119 22.64 -8.43 -0.57
C ILE A 119 23.60 -8.16 -1.74
N GLN A 120 24.86 -8.53 -1.54
CA GLN A 120 25.99 -8.25 -2.42
C GLN A 120 26.48 -9.53 -3.11
N THR A 121 27.26 -9.36 -4.16
CA THR A 121 28.05 -10.46 -4.76
C THR A 121 29.26 -10.78 -3.89
N GLU A 122 29.90 -11.93 -4.08
CA GLU A 122 31.18 -12.33 -3.44
C GLU A 122 32.31 -11.26 -3.46
N ASN A 123 32.32 -10.37 -4.46
CA ASN A 123 33.29 -9.27 -4.57
C ASN A 123 32.78 -7.97 -3.92
N SER A 124 31.81 -8.06 -3.00
CA SER A 124 31.16 -6.92 -2.32
C SER A 124 30.51 -5.89 -3.26
N LEU A 125 30.27 -6.25 -4.52
CA LEU A 125 29.54 -5.42 -5.48
C LEU A 125 28.04 -5.45 -5.17
N ASN A 126 27.35 -4.38 -5.58
CA ASN A 126 25.91 -4.27 -5.40
C ASN A 126 25.17 -5.44 -6.10
N GLY A 127 24.42 -6.24 -5.35
CA GLY A 127 23.79 -7.45 -5.86
C GLY A 127 22.51 -7.24 -6.68
N SER A 128 22.12 -6.01 -6.99
CA SER A 128 20.85 -5.71 -7.70
C SER A 128 20.63 -6.49 -9.00
N LYS A 129 21.68 -6.72 -9.79
CA LYS A 129 21.61 -7.53 -11.02
C LYS A 129 21.39 -9.01 -10.71
N ALA A 130 22.11 -9.54 -9.72
CA ALA A 130 21.99 -10.92 -9.28
C ALA A 130 20.61 -11.18 -8.65
N LEU A 131 20.15 -10.28 -7.79
CA LEU A 131 18.79 -10.29 -7.22
C LEU A 131 17.72 -10.26 -8.30
N ARG A 132 17.86 -9.40 -9.32
CA ARG A 132 16.89 -9.37 -10.44
C ARG A 132 16.82 -10.72 -11.14
N ALA A 133 17.96 -11.29 -11.48
CA ALA A 133 18.01 -12.60 -12.14
C ALA A 133 17.39 -13.68 -11.25
N ALA A 134 17.75 -13.71 -9.97
CA ALA A 134 17.22 -14.65 -8.98
C ALA A 134 15.70 -14.59 -8.85
N LEU A 135 15.13 -13.37 -8.78
CA LEU A 135 13.68 -13.17 -8.74
C LEU A 135 12.98 -13.68 -10.00
N ILE A 136 13.56 -13.41 -11.19
CA ILE A 136 13.00 -13.87 -12.47
C ILE A 136 13.04 -15.40 -12.55
N PHE A 137 14.17 -16.02 -12.22
CA PHE A 137 14.29 -17.48 -12.27
C PHE A 137 13.45 -18.18 -11.20
N ALA A 138 13.35 -17.63 -9.98
CA ALA A 138 12.47 -18.17 -8.95
C ALA A 138 10.98 -18.07 -9.32
N ALA A 139 10.58 -17.06 -10.09
CA ALA A 139 9.21 -16.92 -10.57
C ALA A 139 8.86 -17.87 -11.74
N ASP A 140 9.87 -18.33 -12.49
CA ASP A 140 9.73 -19.31 -13.58
C ASP A 140 9.83 -20.78 -13.08
N ASP A 141 10.38 -20.97 -11.87
CA ASP A 141 10.56 -22.28 -11.23
C ASP A 141 9.25 -22.84 -10.65
N GLU A 142 9.09 -24.16 -10.65
CA GLU A 142 7.88 -24.85 -10.16
C GLU A 142 7.54 -24.57 -8.69
N GLN A 143 8.55 -24.27 -7.86
CA GLN A 143 8.33 -23.90 -6.45
C GLN A 143 7.79 -22.47 -6.31
N GLY A 144 7.89 -21.67 -7.37
CA GLY A 144 7.42 -20.30 -7.45
C GLY A 144 8.23 -19.32 -6.59
N LEU A 145 7.70 -18.10 -6.49
CA LEU A 145 8.42 -17.01 -5.84
C LEU A 145 8.32 -17.08 -4.31
N THR A 146 9.34 -17.68 -3.69
CA THR A 146 9.58 -17.67 -2.24
C THR A 146 10.96 -17.09 -1.93
N VAL A 147 11.20 -16.64 -0.71
CA VAL A 147 12.54 -16.17 -0.30
C VAL A 147 13.57 -17.29 -0.46
N MET A 148 13.23 -18.51 -0.07
CA MET A 148 14.11 -19.68 -0.23
C MET A 148 14.45 -19.93 -1.71
N ASN A 149 13.46 -19.87 -2.60
CA ASN A 149 13.69 -20.13 -4.02
C ASN A 149 14.52 -19.02 -4.67
N VAL A 150 14.34 -17.76 -4.24
CA VAL A 150 15.19 -16.64 -4.67
C VAL A 150 16.64 -16.82 -4.21
N ILE A 151 16.86 -17.30 -2.98
CA ILE A 151 18.21 -17.61 -2.51
C ILE A 151 18.84 -18.70 -3.38
N ARG A 152 18.10 -19.80 -3.65
CA ARG A 152 18.58 -20.90 -4.50
C ARG A 152 18.95 -20.43 -5.91
N HIS A 153 18.12 -19.58 -6.52
CA HIS A 153 18.32 -19.07 -7.89
C HIS A 153 19.25 -17.87 -7.97
N PHE A 154 19.92 -17.49 -6.87
CA PHE A 154 20.92 -16.44 -6.92
C PHE A 154 22.13 -16.89 -7.75
N PRO A 155 22.52 -16.14 -8.81
CA PRO A 155 23.37 -16.65 -9.89
C PRO A 155 24.88 -16.71 -9.56
N LEU A 156 25.24 -16.78 -8.27
CA LEU A 156 26.62 -16.80 -7.78
C LEU A 156 26.71 -17.79 -6.60
N GLU A 157 27.84 -18.47 -6.45
CA GLU A 157 28.06 -19.47 -5.38
C GLU A 157 27.88 -18.88 -3.97
N THR A 158 28.29 -17.62 -3.77
CA THR A 158 28.19 -16.94 -2.48
C THR A 158 27.32 -15.70 -2.54
N ILE A 159 26.30 -15.65 -1.69
CA ILE A 159 25.57 -14.42 -1.36
C ILE A 159 26.29 -13.73 -0.22
N GLN A 160 26.77 -12.50 -0.44
CA GLN A 160 27.44 -11.74 0.60
C GLN A 160 26.45 -10.76 1.25
N ILE A 161 26.34 -10.76 2.58
CA ILE A 161 25.49 -9.84 3.33
C ILE A 161 26.35 -8.76 3.97
N ASN A 162 26.05 -7.49 3.67
CA ASN A 162 26.66 -6.32 4.30
C ASN A 162 26.18 -6.18 5.74
N LEU A 163 26.82 -6.93 6.64
CA LEU A 163 26.39 -7.04 8.04
C LEU A 163 26.38 -5.69 8.77
N PRO A 164 27.37 -4.78 8.65
CA PRO A 164 27.29 -3.45 9.28
C PRO A 164 26.05 -2.66 8.88
N LEU A 165 25.70 -2.68 7.58
CA LEU A 165 24.50 -2.02 7.08
C LEU A 165 23.22 -2.73 7.55
N THR A 166 23.19 -4.06 7.50
CA THR A 166 22.06 -4.87 7.97
C THR A 166 21.76 -4.60 9.45
N LEU A 167 22.80 -4.63 10.31
CA LEU A 167 22.65 -4.37 11.75
C LEU A 167 22.17 -2.94 12.03
N LYS A 168 22.67 -1.96 11.27
CA LYS A 168 22.20 -0.57 11.37
C LYS A 168 20.71 -0.46 11.05
N LEU A 169 20.26 -1.04 9.94
CA LEU A 169 18.86 -1.02 9.52
C LEU A 169 17.95 -1.81 10.47
N ALA A 170 18.42 -2.96 10.95
CA ALA A 170 17.70 -3.78 11.94
C ALA A 170 17.48 -2.99 13.23
N LYS A 171 18.52 -2.32 13.74
CA LYS A 171 18.42 -1.46 14.93
C LYS A 171 17.45 -0.30 14.71
N GLU A 172 17.54 0.40 13.58
CA GLU A 172 16.62 1.51 13.25
C GLU A 172 15.16 1.05 13.19
N ASN A 173 14.89 -0.12 12.57
CA ASN A 173 13.55 -0.70 12.54
C ASN A 173 13.08 -1.14 13.93
N GLN A 174 13.94 -1.78 14.72
CA GLN A 174 13.64 -2.17 16.10
C GLN A 174 13.26 -0.95 16.95
N GLU A 175 14.03 0.13 16.88
CA GLU A 175 13.72 1.39 17.58
C GLU A 175 12.36 1.96 17.18
N ILE A 176 11.97 1.86 15.90
CA ILE A 176 10.64 2.28 15.43
C ILE A 176 9.54 1.41 16.04
N PHE A 177 9.68 0.08 16.06
CA PHE A 177 8.68 -0.82 16.63
C PHE A 177 8.55 -0.69 18.15
N GLU A 178 9.67 -0.58 18.87
CA GLU A 178 9.69 -0.33 20.31
C GLU A 178 9.02 1.00 20.65
N LYS A 179 9.38 2.06 19.91
CA LYS A 179 8.74 3.37 20.07
C LYS A 179 7.26 3.32 19.75
N GLN A 180 6.85 2.61 18.70
CA GLN A 180 5.45 2.44 18.34
C GLN A 180 4.69 1.77 19.48
N THR A 181 5.23 0.69 20.04
CA THR A 181 4.61 -0.05 21.14
C THR A 181 4.38 0.85 22.35
N GLY A 182 5.39 1.63 22.74
CA GLY A 182 5.28 2.60 23.84
C GLY A 182 4.22 3.69 23.56
N VAL A 183 4.24 4.29 22.37
CA VAL A 183 3.28 5.33 21.99
C VAL A 183 1.84 4.79 21.94
N VAL A 184 1.63 3.61 21.37
CA VAL A 184 0.30 2.96 21.32
C VAL A 184 -0.20 2.64 22.73
N ALA A 185 0.67 2.15 23.62
CA ALA A 185 0.30 1.92 25.02
C ALA A 185 -0.11 3.22 25.74
N ASN A 186 0.59 4.34 25.48
CA ASN A 186 0.23 5.66 26.01
C ASN A 186 -1.12 6.14 25.45
N ILE A 187 -1.36 5.99 24.14
CA ILE A 187 -2.63 6.32 23.49
C ILE A 187 -3.77 5.50 24.11
N ARG A 188 -3.59 4.19 24.27
CA ARG A 188 -4.56 3.29 24.91
C ARG A 188 -4.90 3.77 26.32
N LYS A 189 -3.89 4.00 27.16
CA LYS A 189 -4.09 4.50 28.54
C LYS A 189 -4.83 5.84 28.55
N LEU A 190 -4.49 6.74 27.64
CA LEU A 190 -5.14 8.05 27.54
C LEU A 190 -6.60 7.92 27.09
N ALA A 191 -6.87 7.10 26.08
CA ALA A 191 -8.20 6.84 25.57
C ALA A 191 -9.10 6.27 26.68
N GLU A 192 -8.62 5.26 27.41
CA GLU A 192 -9.35 4.65 28.53
C GLU A 192 -9.54 5.62 29.71
N SER A 193 -8.56 6.47 30.00
CA SER A 193 -8.72 7.49 31.05
C SER A 193 -9.82 8.53 30.75
N LYS A 194 -10.09 8.76 29.45
CA LYS A 194 -11.13 9.66 28.96
C LYS A 194 -12.44 8.94 28.68
N ALA A 195 -12.48 7.61 28.80
CA ALA A 195 -13.70 6.85 28.67
C ALA A 195 -14.60 7.15 29.88
N GLU A 196 -15.70 7.84 29.62
CA GLU A 196 -16.77 7.97 30.60
C GLU A 196 -17.37 6.59 30.91
N LYS A 197 -17.85 6.39 32.14
CA LYS A 197 -18.62 5.20 32.53
C LYS A 197 -20.02 5.24 31.89
N ILE A 198 -20.07 5.13 30.57
CA ILE A 198 -21.31 5.07 29.80
C ILE A 198 -21.72 3.60 29.71
N THR A 199 -22.89 3.26 30.21
CA THR A 199 -23.46 1.92 30.03
C THR A 199 -23.95 1.76 28.59
N ALA A 200 -23.83 0.57 27.98
CA ALA A 200 -24.31 0.31 26.61
C ALA A 200 -25.78 0.71 26.37
N LYS A 201 -26.62 0.75 27.42
CA LYS A 201 -28.01 1.24 27.40
C LYS A 201 -28.17 2.76 27.13
N SER A 202 -27.08 3.52 27.13
CA SER A 202 -27.08 4.96 26.90
C SER A 202 -27.08 5.31 25.40
N PHE A 203 -26.75 4.36 24.51
CA PHE A 203 -26.82 4.53 23.05
C PHE A 203 -28.22 4.12 22.56
N LYS A 204 -29.02 5.09 22.10
CA LYS A 204 -30.41 4.82 21.66
C LYS A 204 -30.48 4.14 20.29
N VAL A 205 -29.50 4.39 19.43
CA VAL A 205 -29.37 3.84 18.08
C VAL A 205 -27.92 3.43 17.94
N ASP A 206 -27.66 2.26 17.39
CA ASP A 206 -26.31 1.80 17.13
C ASP A 206 -25.92 2.11 15.67
N PRO A 207 -24.96 3.03 15.43
CA PRO A 207 -24.54 3.37 14.07
C PRO A 207 -23.92 2.21 13.29
N ARG A 208 -23.67 1.05 13.90
CA ARG A 208 -23.28 -0.19 13.19
C ARG A 208 -24.44 -0.78 12.38
N GLU A 209 -25.67 -0.55 12.80
CA GLU A 209 -26.86 -1.11 12.16
C GLU A 209 -27.13 -0.46 10.81
N GLN A 210 -27.74 -1.23 9.90
CA GLN A 210 -28.18 -0.72 8.61
C GLN A 210 -29.27 0.35 8.82
N GLY A 211 -29.19 1.43 8.06
CA GLY A 211 -30.20 2.49 8.10
C GLY A 211 -31.48 2.14 7.33
N ASN A 212 -32.46 3.04 7.42
CA ASN A 212 -33.83 2.82 6.92
C ASN A 212 -34.04 3.23 5.45
N TYR A 213 -33.04 3.82 4.80
CA TYR A 213 -33.16 4.23 3.39
C TYR A 213 -32.93 3.05 2.46
N THR A 214 -33.82 2.88 1.49
CA THR A 214 -33.52 2.09 0.29
C THR A 214 -32.72 2.94 -0.69
N TRP A 215 -31.87 2.32 -1.50
CA TRP A 215 -30.99 3.02 -2.44
C TRP A 215 -30.84 2.24 -3.75
N LYS A 216 -30.31 2.92 -4.77
CA LYS A 216 -30.04 2.34 -6.10
C LYS A 216 -28.58 2.57 -6.47
N LEU A 217 -27.94 1.55 -7.05
CA LEU A 217 -26.61 1.66 -7.63
C LEU A 217 -26.72 2.09 -9.10
N GLN A 218 -25.93 3.09 -9.48
CA GLN A 218 -25.75 3.51 -10.87
C GLN A 218 -24.27 3.68 -11.17
N THR A 219 -23.77 3.11 -12.26
CA THR A 219 -22.43 3.44 -12.76
C THR A 219 -22.51 4.60 -13.74
N ILE A 220 -21.76 5.67 -13.49
CA ILE A 220 -21.74 6.88 -14.32
C ILE A 220 -20.35 7.13 -14.89
N PRO A 221 -20.22 7.47 -16.19
CA PRO A 221 -18.94 7.92 -16.73
C PRO A 221 -18.63 9.35 -16.26
N PHE A 222 -17.35 9.64 -16.01
CA PHE A 222 -16.83 10.98 -15.75
C PHE A 222 -15.47 11.17 -16.45
N GLN A 223 -15.15 12.40 -16.80
CA GLN A 223 -13.89 12.74 -17.47
C GLN A 223 -13.08 13.69 -16.60
N ASN A 224 -11.89 13.27 -16.18
CA ASN A 224 -10.89 14.20 -15.67
C ASN A 224 -10.27 14.94 -16.87
N PRO A 225 -10.33 16.28 -16.94
CA PRO A 225 -9.82 17.04 -18.09
C PRO A 225 -8.31 16.87 -18.30
N ASN A 226 -7.56 16.43 -17.27
CA ASN A 226 -6.13 16.17 -17.33
C ASN A 226 -5.79 14.70 -17.67
N ARG A 227 -6.79 13.91 -18.05
CA ARG A 227 -6.63 12.52 -18.53
C ARG A 227 -7.16 12.39 -19.96
N SER A 228 -6.58 11.46 -20.71
CA SER A 228 -7.04 11.13 -22.08
C SER A 228 -8.20 10.13 -22.09
N GLN A 229 -8.37 9.34 -21.03
CA GLN A 229 -9.39 8.29 -20.94
C GLN A 229 -10.55 8.71 -20.03
N ILE A 230 -11.76 8.31 -20.41
CA ILE A 230 -12.97 8.43 -19.57
C ILE A 230 -12.89 7.37 -18.47
N SER A 231 -13.20 7.77 -17.23
CA SER A 231 -13.34 6.85 -16.11
C SER A 231 -14.81 6.65 -15.74
N SER A 232 -15.08 5.77 -14.79
CA SER A 232 -16.42 5.47 -14.28
C SER A 232 -16.48 5.58 -12.77
N ALA A 233 -17.63 5.96 -12.23
CA ALA A 233 -17.88 6.01 -10.80
C ALA A 233 -19.16 5.25 -10.46
N ASP A 234 -19.15 4.53 -9.34
CA ASP A 234 -20.36 3.93 -8.78
C ASP A 234 -21.05 4.94 -7.87
N LEU A 235 -22.32 5.23 -8.14
CA LEU A 235 -23.18 6.13 -7.38
C LEU A 235 -24.26 5.32 -6.67
N TYR A 236 -24.16 5.25 -5.35
CA TYR A 236 -25.18 4.70 -4.45
C TYR A 236 -26.12 5.84 -4.05
N LEU A 237 -27.27 5.93 -4.73
CA LEU A 237 -28.23 7.01 -4.56
C LEU A 237 -29.39 6.57 -3.67
N PRO A 238 -29.61 7.18 -2.49
CA PRO A 238 -30.75 6.87 -1.64
C PRO A 238 -32.04 7.36 -2.28
N ASN A 239 -33.09 6.55 -2.17
CA ASN A 239 -34.43 6.97 -2.56
C ASN A 239 -34.90 8.03 -1.57
N GLN A 240 -35.44 9.14 -2.07
CA GLN A 240 -36.04 10.14 -1.20
C GLN A 240 -37.26 9.56 -0.50
N LEU A 241 -37.30 9.72 0.83
CA LEU A 241 -38.52 9.45 1.58
C LEU A 241 -39.58 10.48 1.16
N SER A 242 -40.77 10.02 0.80
CA SER A 242 -41.89 10.86 0.38
C SER A 242 -42.06 12.02 1.38
N ASN A 243 -42.05 13.27 0.88
CA ASN A 243 -42.13 14.56 1.62
C ASN A 243 -40.84 15.14 2.21
N SER A 244 -39.64 14.63 1.90
CA SER A 244 -38.38 15.26 2.29
C SER A 244 -37.94 16.36 1.30
N SER A 245 -38.07 17.63 1.67
CA SER A 245 -37.42 18.76 0.98
C SER A 245 -35.91 18.89 1.27
N LYS A 246 -35.34 17.94 2.02
CA LYS A 246 -33.95 17.97 2.46
C LYS A 246 -33.00 17.60 1.31
N GLN A 247 -31.94 18.39 1.14
CA GLN A 247 -30.84 18.01 0.26
C GLN A 247 -30.15 16.73 0.79
N ILE A 248 -29.78 15.85 -0.11
CA ILE A 248 -29.11 14.58 0.16
C ILE A 248 -27.62 14.86 0.38
N PRO A 249 -27.04 14.53 1.56
CA PRO A 249 -25.61 14.70 1.78
C PRO A 249 -24.80 13.78 0.86
N VAL A 250 -23.62 14.23 0.44
CA VAL A 250 -22.76 13.50 -0.49
C VAL A 250 -21.49 13.05 0.22
N ALA A 251 -21.09 11.80 -0.03
CA ALA A 251 -19.80 11.25 0.36
C ALA A 251 -19.03 10.71 -0.86
N VAL A 252 -17.72 10.91 -0.91
CA VAL A 252 -16.83 10.29 -1.90
C VAL A 252 -15.95 9.26 -1.21
N ILE A 253 -15.80 8.07 -1.80
CA ILE A 253 -14.86 7.05 -1.31
C ILE A 253 -13.77 6.79 -2.36
N SER A 254 -12.52 7.04 -2.02
CA SER A 254 -11.35 6.84 -2.88
C SER A 254 -10.59 5.58 -2.48
N HIS A 255 -10.42 4.66 -3.42
CA HIS A 255 -9.71 3.41 -3.20
C HIS A 255 -8.18 3.57 -3.22
N GLY A 256 -7.47 2.58 -2.67
CA GLY A 256 -6.01 2.54 -2.65
C GLY A 256 -5.38 2.08 -3.97
N THR A 257 -4.09 1.77 -3.89
CA THR A 257 -3.32 1.17 -5.00
C THR A 257 -3.82 -0.24 -5.30
N ALA A 258 -3.94 -0.57 -6.59
CA ALA A 258 -4.36 -1.88 -7.07
C ALA A 258 -5.69 -2.35 -6.46
N SER A 259 -6.59 -1.40 -6.26
CA SER A 259 -7.91 -1.58 -5.68
C SER A 259 -8.94 -1.01 -6.66
N ASN A 260 -10.23 -1.11 -6.36
CA ASN A 260 -11.29 -0.70 -7.26
C ASN A 260 -12.50 -0.20 -6.47
N ARG A 261 -13.57 0.16 -7.18
CA ARG A 261 -14.80 0.70 -6.59
C ARG A 261 -15.57 -0.27 -5.68
N GLN A 262 -15.25 -1.56 -5.70
CA GLN A 262 -15.94 -2.57 -4.87
C GLN A 262 -15.29 -2.77 -3.50
N THR A 263 -14.03 -2.36 -3.31
CA THR A 263 -13.28 -2.59 -2.06
C THR A 263 -13.92 -1.94 -0.82
N PHE A 264 -14.68 -0.86 -1.00
CA PHE A 264 -15.46 -0.20 0.06
C PHE A 264 -16.96 -0.22 -0.23
N ALA A 265 -17.45 -1.18 -1.01
CA ALA A 265 -18.88 -1.31 -1.29
C ALA A 265 -19.68 -1.52 0.00
N TYR A 266 -19.18 -2.29 0.98
CA TYR A 266 -19.81 -2.42 2.31
C TYR A 266 -20.11 -1.06 2.96
N LEU A 267 -19.16 -0.12 2.90
CA LEU A 267 -19.29 1.20 3.51
C LEU A 267 -20.20 2.11 2.68
N ALA A 268 -20.08 2.06 1.34
CA ALA A 268 -20.95 2.82 0.46
C ALA A 268 -22.43 2.43 0.65
N LYS A 269 -22.71 1.12 0.73
CA LYS A 269 -24.04 0.57 1.03
C LYS A 269 -24.54 1.00 2.41
N HIS A 270 -23.66 0.98 3.41
CA HIS A 270 -24.01 1.39 4.77
C HIS A 270 -24.39 2.88 4.82
N LEU A 271 -23.53 3.78 4.32
CA LEU A 271 -23.82 5.22 4.28
C LEU A 271 -25.08 5.54 3.44
N ALA A 272 -25.27 4.84 2.32
CA ALA A 272 -26.48 4.99 1.50
C ALA A 272 -27.75 4.56 2.24
N SER A 273 -27.69 3.51 3.05
CA SER A 273 -28.80 3.10 3.92
C SER A 273 -29.13 4.14 5.00
N HIS A 274 -28.20 5.04 5.31
CA HIS A 274 -28.40 6.18 6.22
C HIS A 274 -28.70 7.51 5.50
N GLY A 275 -28.95 7.46 4.19
CA GLY A 275 -29.43 8.60 3.41
C GLY A 275 -28.34 9.46 2.78
N TYR A 276 -27.09 8.98 2.71
CA TYR A 276 -26.03 9.62 1.91
C TYR A 276 -26.09 9.18 0.45
N ALA A 277 -25.90 10.10 -0.48
CA ALA A 277 -25.46 9.73 -1.82
C ALA A 277 -23.95 9.47 -1.78
N VAL A 278 -23.54 8.24 -2.08
CA VAL A 278 -22.11 7.86 -2.04
C VAL A 278 -21.61 7.67 -3.46
N VAL A 279 -20.54 8.36 -3.82
CA VAL A 279 -19.87 8.19 -5.12
C VAL A 279 -18.48 7.59 -4.92
N VAL A 280 -18.18 6.55 -5.69
CA VAL A 280 -16.90 5.81 -5.63
C VAL A 280 -16.27 5.90 -7.02
N PRO A 281 -15.34 6.84 -7.27
CA PRO A 281 -14.66 6.94 -8.56
C PRO A 281 -13.67 5.78 -8.76
N GLU A 282 -13.54 5.32 -10.01
CA GLU A 282 -12.44 4.46 -10.44
C GLU A 282 -11.24 5.33 -10.79
N HIS A 283 -10.10 5.02 -10.19
CA HIS A 283 -8.83 5.67 -10.50
C HIS A 283 -8.01 4.78 -11.44
N LEU A 284 -8.07 5.10 -12.74
CA LEU A 284 -7.51 4.24 -13.79
C LEU A 284 -6.05 3.82 -13.55
N GLU A 285 -5.16 4.76 -13.17
CA GLU A 285 -3.74 4.47 -12.94
C GLU A 285 -3.45 3.61 -11.70
N THR A 286 -4.40 3.47 -10.79
CA THR A 286 -4.24 2.73 -9.54
C THR A 286 -5.28 1.63 -9.37
N SER A 287 -6.00 1.31 -10.44
CA SER A 287 -7.06 0.31 -10.45
C SER A 287 -6.52 -1.12 -10.39
N THR A 288 -7.35 -2.06 -9.91
CA THR A 288 -7.09 -3.50 -10.04
C THR A 288 -6.77 -3.89 -11.49
N GLN A 289 -7.53 -3.35 -12.45
CA GLN A 289 -7.34 -3.65 -13.88
C GLN A 289 -5.96 -3.19 -14.39
N ARG A 290 -5.51 -2.00 -14.01
CA ARG A 290 -4.20 -1.45 -14.37
C ARG A 290 -3.07 -2.30 -13.83
N PHE A 291 -3.17 -2.74 -12.58
CA PHE A 291 -2.16 -3.61 -11.97
C PHE A 291 -2.18 -5.02 -12.56
N SER A 292 -3.36 -5.58 -12.82
CA SER A 292 -3.48 -6.87 -13.53
C SER A 292 -2.79 -6.82 -14.90
N LYS A 293 -3.00 -5.75 -15.69
CA LYS A 293 -2.31 -5.56 -16.97
C LYS A 293 -0.80 -5.36 -16.81
N LEU A 294 -0.35 -4.68 -15.76
CA LEU A 294 1.08 -4.57 -15.42
C LEU A 294 1.68 -5.96 -15.18
N PHE A 295 1.06 -6.77 -14.33
CA PHE A 295 1.55 -8.11 -14.01
C PHE A 295 1.56 -9.03 -15.25
N ASN A 296 0.58 -8.89 -16.13
CA ASN A 296 0.53 -9.63 -17.40
C ASN A 296 1.39 -9.02 -18.53
N GLY A 297 2.18 -7.97 -18.27
CA GLY A 297 3.06 -7.35 -19.26
C GLY A 297 2.37 -6.58 -20.37
N LEU A 298 1.08 -6.27 -20.20
CA LEU A 298 0.27 -5.53 -21.17
C LEU A 298 0.38 -4.01 -20.98
N GLU A 299 0.82 -3.56 -19.81
CA GLU A 299 0.96 -2.15 -19.46
C GLU A 299 2.22 -1.91 -18.62
N GLY A 300 2.76 -0.69 -18.72
CA GLY A 300 3.89 -0.27 -17.89
C GLY A 300 3.46 0.16 -16.47
N PRO A 301 4.43 0.43 -15.58
CA PRO A 301 4.17 0.91 -14.23
C PRO A 301 3.31 2.20 -14.21
N PRO A 302 2.53 2.45 -13.15
CA PRO A 302 1.73 3.66 -13.03
C PRO A 302 2.53 4.96 -13.23
N ASP A 303 1.94 5.92 -13.94
CA ASP A 303 2.57 7.23 -14.16
C ASP A 303 2.74 7.97 -12.81
N PRO A 304 3.93 8.49 -12.46
CA PRO A 304 4.11 9.32 -11.26
C PRO A 304 3.16 10.54 -11.19
N ASN A 305 2.67 11.06 -12.32
CA ASN A 305 1.64 12.10 -12.36
C ASN A 305 0.33 11.68 -11.68
N ALA A 306 0.09 10.37 -11.50
CA ALA A 306 -1.07 9.87 -10.78
C ALA A 306 -1.23 10.54 -9.41
N LEU A 307 -0.14 10.83 -8.69
CA LEU A 307 -0.20 11.52 -7.39
C LEU A 307 -0.88 12.90 -7.46
N LEU A 308 -0.80 13.60 -8.60
CA LEU A 308 -1.51 14.87 -8.81
C LEU A 308 -2.90 14.68 -9.43
N LEU A 309 -3.10 13.61 -10.21
CA LEU A 309 -4.36 13.35 -10.91
C LEU A 309 -5.42 12.69 -10.03
N LEU A 310 -5.04 11.89 -9.03
CA LEU A 310 -6.00 11.21 -8.15
C LEU A 310 -6.90 12.20 -7.39
N PRO A 311 -6.38 13.29 -6.78
CA PRO A 311 -7.24 14.28 -6.14
C PRO A 311 -8.15 15.00 -7.15
N GLN A 312 -7.65 15.21 -8.37
CA GLN A 312 -8.43 15.81 -9.45
C GLN A 312 -9.53 14.88 -9.99
N ASP A 313 -9.38 13.56 -9.85
CA ASP A 313 -10.44 12.61 -10.17
C ASP A 313 -11.64 12.79 -9.21
N ILE A 314 -11.40 13.16 -7.95
CA ILE A 314 -12.46 13.53 -6.98
C ILE A 314 -13.19 14.79 -7.45
N THR A 315 -12.45 15.85 -7.81
CA THR A 315 -13.05 17.08 -8.35
C THR A 315 -13.86 16.78 -9.62
N ALA A 316 -13.31 15.99 -10.54
CA ALA A 316 -13.94 15.68 -11.81
C ALA A 316 -15.25 14.87 -11.64
N VAL A 317 -15.32 13.93 -10.69
CA VAL A 317 -16.56 13.19 -10.44
C VAL A 317 -17.62 14.07 -9.79
N LEU A 318 -17.24 15.00 -8.91
CA LEU A 318 -18.16 15.97 -8.32
C LEU A 318 -18.69 16.96 -9.37
N ASP A 319 -17.83 17.45 -10.26
CA ASP A 319 -18.22 18.32 -11.39
C ASP A 319 -19.20 17.61 -12.33
N GLU A 320 -18.98 16.32 -12.58
CA GLU A 320 -19.89 15.51 -13.38
C GLU A 320 -21.25 15.33 -12.71
N LEU A 321 -21.30 15.16 -11.39
CA LEU A 321 -22.57 15.14 -10.64
C LEU A 321 -23.29 16.49 -10.73
N GLU A 322 -22.59 17.62 -10.58
CA GLU A 322 -23.16 18.96 -10.74
C GLU A 322 -23.71 19.17 -12.16
N ARG A 323 -22.96 18.73 -13.18
CA ARG A 323 -23.39 18.81 -14.58
C ARG A 323 -24.65 17.99 -14.81
N ARG A 324 -24.70 16.74 -14.33
CA ARG A 324 -25.88 15.86 -14.48
C ARG A 324 -27.09 16.36 -13.70
N ALA A 325 -26.90 17.00 -12.55
CA ALA A 325 -27.98 17.59 -11.76
C ALA A 325 -28.78 18.65 -12.55
N LYS A 326 -28.19 19.31 -13.55
CA LYS A 326 -28.92 20.27 -14.41
C LYS A 326 -30.06 19.59 -15.19
N SER A 327 -29.87 18.34 -15.62
CA SER A 327 -30.83 17.60 -16.47
C SER A 327 -31.54 16.45 -15.77
N LYS A 328 -31.01 15.92 -14.66
CA LYS A 328 -31.56 14.76 -13.93
C LYS A 328 -32.21 15.19 -12.61
N PRO A 329 -33.55 15.19 -12.49
CA PRO A 329 -34.25 15.64 -11.29
C PRO A 329 -33.79 14.95 -10.00
N GLU A 330 -33.51 13.65 -10.06
CA GLU A 330 -33.05 12.84 -8.92
C GLU A 330 -31.67 13.25 -8.38
N LEU A 331 -30.87 13.96 -9.17
CA LEU A 331 -29.55 14.47 -8.76
C LEU A 331 -29.60 15.95 -8.35
N LYS A 332 -30.69 16.67 -8.61
CA LYS A 332 -30.86 18.08 -8.18
C LYS A 332 -30.86 18.25 -6.67
N THR A 333 -31.18 17.18 -5.96
CA THR A 333 -31.32 17.18 -4.51
C THR A 333 -30.00 16.90 -3.81
N LEU A 334 -28.93 16.55 -4.54
CA LEU A 334 -27.60 16.35 -3.95
C LEU A 334 -27.04 17.66 -3.39
N ASN A 335 -26.53 17.62 -2.16
CA ASN A 335 -25.73 18.69 -1.59
C ASN A 335 -24.26 18.52 -2.03
N LEU A 336 -23.91 19.13 -3.16
CA LEU A 336 -22.55 19.14 -3.69
C LEU A 336 -21.70 20.29 -3.13
N GLN A 337 -22.22 21.10 -2.21
CA GLN A 337 -21.50 22.23 -1.61
C GLN A 337 -20.79 21.87 -0.30
N ALA A 338 -21.16 20.75 0.32
CA ALA A 338 -20.52 20.20 1.50
C ALA A 338 -20.45 18.68 1.41
N VAL A 339 -19.25 18.18 1.07
CA VAL A 339 -18.99 16.78 0.76
C VAL A 339 -18.05 16.18 1.80
N GLY A 340 -18.40 14.99 2.30
CA GLY A 340 -17.48 14.16 3.08
C GLY A 340 -16.63 13.31 2.16
N VAL A 341 -15.35 13.14 2.45
CA VAL A 341 -14.47 12.27 1.67
C VAL A 341 -13.79 11.25 2.57
N LEU A 342 -13.68 10.01 2.09
CA LEU A 342 -12.95 8.93 2.75
C LEU A 342 -12.00 8.28 1.76
N GLY A 343 -10.81 7.91 2.21
CA GLY A 343 -9.91 7.11 1.40
C GLY A 343 -8.97 6.25 2.22
N GLN A 344 -8.47 5.18 1.59
CA GLN A 344 -7.53 4.25 2.20
C GLN A 344 -6.19 4.23 1.47
N SER A 345 -5.07 4.14 2.20
CA SER A 345 -3.71 4.09 1.62
C SER A 345 -3.45 5.27 0.68
N LEU A 346 -3.19 5.02 -0.60
CA LEU A 346 -3.07 6.04 -1.63
C LEU A 346 -4.36 6.85 -1.84
N GLY A 347 -5.53 6.26 -1.62
CA GLY A 347 -6.81 6.97 -1.53
C GLY A 347 -6.88 7.87 -0.29
N GLY A 348 -6.24 7.47 0.82
CA GLY A 348 -6.11 8.27 2.04
C GLY A 348 -5.26 9.52 1.82
N TYR A 349 -4.14 9.38 1.11
CA TYR A 349 -3.37 10.51 0.58
C TYR A 349 -4.25 11.40 -0.33
N THR A 350 -4.98 10.76 -1.25
CA THR A 350 -5.81 11.46 -2.25
C THR A 350 -6.83 12.37 -1.59
N VAL A 351 -7.55 11.87 -0.58
CA VAL A 351 -8.56 12.67 0.12
C VAL A 351 -7.96 13.80 0.95
N LEU A 352 -6.79 13.59 1.58
CA LEU A 352 -6.09 14.65 2.31
C LEU A 352 -5.60 15.76 1.38
N ALA A 353 -4.99 15.40 0.25
CA ALA A 353 -4.55 16.36 -0.76
C ALA A 353 -5.74 17.15 -1.35
N SER A 354 -6.84 16.45 -1.68
CA SER A 354 -8.06 17.10 -2.18
C SER A 354 -8.70 18.04 -1.16
N ALA A 355 -8.52 17.80 0.13
CA ALA A 355 -9.03 18.66 1.19
C ALA A 355 -8.11 19.84 1.54
N GLY A 356 -6.94 19.94 0.88
CA GLY A 356 -6.03 21.08 0.99
C GLY A 356 -4.74 20.82 1.77
N ALA A 357 -4.39 19.57 2.09
CA ALA A 357 -3.01 19.25 2.47
C ALA A 357 -2.09 19.51 1.27
N GLU A 358 -1.05 20.33 1.45
CA GLU A 358 -0.15 20.73 0.36
C GLU A 358 1.04 19.78 0.24
N LEU A 359 1.40 19.40 -0.98
CA LEU A 359 2.57 18.55 -1.22
C LEU A 359 3.86 19.35 -1.00
N SER A 360 4.85 18.75 -0.34
CA SER A 360 6.13 19.39 -0.04
C SER A 360 7.26 18.73 -0.81
N ARG A 361 7.59 19.31 -1.98
CA ARG A 361 8.71 18.83 -2.80
C ARG A 361 10.05 18.94 -2.06
N ASP A 362 10.36 20.10 -1.47
CA ASP A 362 11.66 20.33 -0.80
C ASP A 362 11.91 19.37 0.37
N LYS A 363 10.88 19.06 1.17
CA LYS A 363 11.00 18.09 2.27
C LYS A 363 11.20 16.67 1.73
N LEU A 364 10.50 16.34 0.66
CA LEU A 364 10.62 15.04 0.02
C LEU A 364 11.96 14.87 -0.68
N GLU A 365 12.50 15.91 -1.33
CA GLU A 365 13.83 15.89 -1.93
C GLU A 365 14.89 15.54 -0.90
N ASN A 366 14.92 16.21 0.25
CA ASN A 366 15.85 15.89 1.33
C ASN A 366 15.73 14.44 1.83
N ALA A 367 14.51 13.93 1.98
CA ALA A 367 14.29 12.55 2.42
C ALA A 367 14.74 11.53 1.36
N CYS A 368 14.44 11.77 0.08
CA CYS A 368 14.69 10.84 -1.02
C CYS A 368 16.09 10.95 -1.64
N SER A 369 16.79 12.07 -1.41
CA SER A 369 18.16 12.34 -1.88
C SER A 369 19.25 11.72 -1.01
N SER A 370 18.90 11.19 0.17
CA SER A 370 19.82 10.40 0.99
C SER A 370 20.44 9.31 0.12
N THR A 371 21.72 9.49 -0.16
CA THR A 371 22.43 8.85 -1.26
C THR A 371 22.39 7.34 -1.12
N VAL A 372 22.25 6.66 -2.27
CA VAL A 372 22.55 5.23 -2.44
C VAL A 372 23.97 5.00 -1.92
N GLY A 373 24.11 4.72 -0.63
CA GLY A 373 25.39 4.62 0.08
C GLY A 373 25.28 4.66 1.60
N GLU A 374 24.39 5.50 2.17
CA GLU A 374 24.38 5.71 3.63
C GLU A 374 23.13 5.17 4.36
N ARG A 375 21.96 5.17 3.70
CA ARG A 375 20.67 4.67 4.22
C ARG A 375 19.75 4.20 3.08
N PRO A 376 19.71 2.90 2.71
CA PRO A 376 18.76 2.42 1.70
C PRO A 376 17.33 2.56 2.21
N ILE A 377 16.51 3.38 1.55
CA ILE A 377 15.07 3.42 1.80
C ILE A 377 14.43 2.12 1.29
N VAL A 378 14.19 1.18 2.20
CA VAL A 378 13.47 -0.08 1.96
C VAL A 378 11.98 0.00 2.30
N ASN A 379 11.55 1.10 2.94
CA ASN A 379 10.16 1.36 3.28
C ASN A 379 9.33 1.62 2.00
N PHE A 380 8.30 0.79 1.80
CA PHE A 380 7.41 0.86 0.63
C PHE A 380 6.68 2.20 0.52
N SER A 381 6.14 2.72 1.62
CA SER A 381 5.53 4.05 1.66
C SER A 381 6.48 5.13 1.15
N MET A 382 7.74 5.13 1.62
CA MET A 382 8.72 6.12 1.16
C MET A 382 9.09 5.97 -0.31
N LEU A 383 9.15 4.74 -0.83
CA LEU A 383 9.33 4.50 -2.26
C LEU A 383 8.20 5.13 -3.09
N LEU A 384 6.95 5.00 -2.64
CA LEU A 384 5.80 5.63 -3.29
C LEU A 384 5.85 7.15 -3.17
N GLN A 385 6.17 7.70 -2.00
CA GLN A 385 6.24 9.15 -1.82
C GLN A 385 7.29 9.78 -2.73
N CYS A 386 8.49 9.19 -2.83
CA CYS A 386 9.57 9.67 -3.69
C CYS A 386 9.21 9.73 -5.18
N ARG A 387 8.14 9.05 -5.64
CA ARG A 387 7.66 9.12 -7.02
C ARG A 387 7.25 10.54 -7.42
N LEU A 388 6.81 11.37 -6.47
CA LEU A 388 6.45 12.77 -6.74
C LEU A 388 7.63 13.57 -7.33
N LEU A 389 8.87 13.21 -6.99
CA LEU A 389 10.06 13.88 -7.52
C LEU A 389 10.30 13.61 -9.01
N GLU A 390 9.63 12.59 -9.57
CA GLU A 390 9.67 12.29 -11.01
C GLU A 390 8.64 13.13 -11.81
N VAL A 391 7.73 13.82 -11.11
CA VAL A 391 6.82 14.79 -11.72
C VAL A 391 7.56 16.11 -11.96
N SER A 392 7.30 16.77 -13.09
CA SER A 392 7.88 18.09 -13.40
C SER A 392 7.63 19.10 -12.27
N ALA A 393 8.65 19.88 -11.93
CA ALA A 393 8.59 20.93 -10.91
C ALA A 393 7.67 22.09 -11.30
N GLU A 394 7.34 22.25 -12.59
CA GLU A 394 6.44 23.30 -13.09
C GLU A 394 4.95 23.02 -12.78
N LYS A 395 4.60 21.78 -12.45
CA LYS A 395 3.21 21.42 -12.16
C LYS A 395 2.77 21.96 -10.81
N SER A 396 1.55 22.52 -10.77
CA SER A 396 0.90 22.89 -9.51
C SER A 396 0.80 21.68 -8.59
N LEU A 397 1.26 21.87 -7.35
CA LEU A 397 1.14 20.89 -6.27
C LEU A 397 -0.14 21.08 -5.45
N THR A 398 -0.90 22.14 -5.72
CA THR A 398 -2.19 22.41 -5.09
C THR A 398 -3.30 21.76 -5.90
N VAL A 399 -4.04 20.86 -5.26
CA VAL A 399 -5.11 20.04 -5.86
C VAL A 399 -6.38 20.03 -5.00
N LYS A 400 -6.58 21.13 -4.24
CA LYS A 400 -7.69 21.31 -3.31
C LYS A 400 -9.03 21.49 -4.03
N ASP A 401 -10.09 20.93 -3.47
CA ASP A 401 -11.48 21.16 -3.82
C ASP A 401 -12.24 21.81 -2.66
N GLU A 402 -12.83 22.99 -2.87
CA GLU A 402 -13.51 23.75 -1.80
C GLU A 402 -14.79 23.09 -1.29
N ARG A 403 -15.38 22.13 -2.04
CA ARG A 403 -16.61 21.43 -1.63
C ARG A 403 -16.36 20.42 -0.52
N ILE A 404 -15.10 20.02 -0.29
CA ILE A 404 -14.75 19.02 0.70
C ILE A 404 -14.73 19.65 2.10
N LYS A 405 -15.55 19.11 3.01
CA LYS A 405 -15.76 19.67 4.37
C LYS A 405 -15.47 18.72 5.51
N ALA A 406 -15.22 17.43 5.25
CA ALA A 406 -14.82 16.46 6.27
C ALA A 406 -14.01 15.33 5.63
N VAL A 407 -12.95 14.88 6.30
CA VAL A 407 -12.00 13.89 5.74
C VAL A 407 -11.82 12.70 6.68
N ILE A 408 -11.90 11.49 6.14
CA ILE A 408 -11.48 10.26 6.83
C ILE A 408 -10.35 9.62 6.02
N ALA A 409 -9.20 9.40 6.65
CA ALA A 409 -8.04 8.80 6.00
C ALA A 409 -7.63 7.52 6.75
N ILE A 410 -7.74 6.38 6.07
CA ILE A 410 -7.42 5.05 6.63
C ILE A 410 -6.05 4.61 6.14
N ASN A 411 -5.12 4.36 7.07
CA ASN A 411 -3.71 4.06 6.81
C ASN A 411 -3.09 4.91 5.67
N PRO A 412 -3.29 6.25 5.64
CA PRO A 412 -2.69 7.09 4.60
C PRO A 412 -1.18 7.15 4.77
N PHE A 413 -0.41 7.28 3.69
CA PHE A 413 0.95 7.81 3.82
C PHE A 413 0.87 9.34 3.86
N THR A 414 1.55 9.98 4.81
CA THR A 414 1.45 11.43 5.00
C THR A 414 2.76 12.12 5.37
N SER A 415 3.77 11.34 5.79
CA SER A 415 5.00 11.85 6.40
C SER A 415 5.74 12.89 5.57
N HIS A 416 6.48 12.49 4.55
CA HIS A 416 7.34 13.38 3.76
C HIS A 416 6.64 14.00 2.56
N ILE A 417 5.59 13.35 2.04
CA ILE A 417 4.83 13.82 0.88
C ILE A 417 4.17 15.18 1.15
N PHE A 418 3.63 15.39 2.34
CA PHE A 418 3.08 16.67 2.79
C PHE A 418 4.09 17.42 3.66
N GLY A 419 4.88 16.69 4.45
CA GLY A 419 5.67 17.29 5.53
C GLY A 419 4.79 17.97 6.58
N GLU A 420 5.43 18.48 7.62
CA GLU A 420 4.75 19.17 8.72
C GLU A 420 3.98 20.41 8.24
N THR A 421 4.60 21.19 7.35
CA THR A 421 4.05 22.47 6.87
C THR A 421 2.88 22.26 5.93
N GLY A 422 2.95 21.27 5.05
CA GLY A 422 1.91 21.02 4.05
C GLY A 422 0.68 20.36 4.65
N LEU A 423 0.87 19.42 5.58
CA LEU A 423 -0.26 18.75 6.26
C LEU A 423 -1.04 19.74 7.14
N ASN A 424 -0.36 20.71 7.77
CA ASN A 424 -1.00 21.76 8.58
C ASN A 424 -1.79 22.80 7.77
N LYS A 425 -1.80 22.72 6.43
CA LYS A 425 -2.70 23.52 5.58
C LYS A 425 -4.12 22.99 5.55
N LEU A 426 -4.32 21.74 5.97
CA LEU A 426 -5.64 21.14 6.09
C LEU A 426 -6.46 21.91 7.13
N GLN A 427 -7.68 22.31 6.75
CA GLN A 427 -8.61 23.05 7.61
C GLN A 427 -9.88 22.25 7.94
N ALA A 428 -10.21 21.27 7.10
CA ALA A 428 -11.37 20.43 7.31
C ALA A 428 -11.16 19.53 8.55
N PRO A 429 -12.23 19.24 9.31
CA PRO A 429 -12.24 18.16 10.29
C PRO A 429 -11.67 16.87 9.71
N VAL A 430 -10.87 16.15 10.49
CA VAL A 430 -10.15 14.97 10.01
C VAL A 430 -10.17 13.80 11.00
N LEU A 431 -10.39 12.59 10.49
CA LEU A 431 -10.25 11.34 11.25
C LEU A 431 -9.20 10.47 10.58
N PHE A 432 -8.11 10.18 11.29
CA PHE A 432 -7.10 9.21 10.88
C PHE A 432 -7.42 7.85 11.49
N VAL A 433 -7.29 6.79 10.69
CA VAL A 433 -7.25 5.41 11.19
C VAL A 433 -5.85 4.86 10.91
N ALA A 434 -5.21 4.29 11.93
CA ALA A 434 -3.87 3.71 11.84
C ALA A 434 -3.88 2.25 12.32
N GLY A 435 -3.43 1.33 11.46
CA GLY A 435 -3.23 -0.08 11.81
C GLY A 435 -1.81 -0.34 12.32
N THR A 436 -1.67 -0.91 13.52
CA THR A 436 -0.35 -1.12 14.16
C THR A 436 0.53 -2.13 13.43
N ASP A 437 -0.06 -3.03 12.66
CA ASP A 437 0.59 -4.16 12.00
C ASP A 437 0.62 -3.93 10.47
N ASP A 438 0.56 -2.67 10.06
CA ASP A 438 0.70 -2.24 8.67
C ASP A 438 2.18 -2.15 8.28
N TYR A 439 2.69 -3.18 7.59
CA TYR A 439 4.07 -3.20 7.09
C TYR A 439 4.30 -2.36 5.83
N PHE A 440 3.24 -1.93 5.14
CA PHE A 440 3.33 -1.17 3.89
C PHE A 440 3.37 0.33 4.14
N VAL A 441 2.54 0.79 5.09
CA VAL A 441 2.40 2.19 5.48
C VAL A 441 2.38 2.28 7.02
N PRO A 442 3.55 2.15 7.69
CA PRO A 442 3.64 1.94 9.13
C PRO A 442 3.00 3.04 9.99
N ALA A 443 2.21 2.60 10.99
CA ALA A 443 1.40 3.44 11.89
C ALA A 443 2.14 4.67 12.43
N LEU A 444 3.30 4.42 13.06
CA LEU A 444 4.03 5.46 13.78
C LEU A 444 4.51 6.61 12.87
N PRO A 445 5.33 6.36 11.83
CA PRO A 445 5.84 7.43 10.98
C PRO A 445 4.76 8.05 10.05
N GLU A 446 3.76 7.30 9.62
CA GLU A 446 2.85 7.75 8.55
C GLU A 446 1.52 8.33 9.02
N GLN A 447 1.03 7.93 10.20
CA GLN A 447 -0.25 8.42 10.70
C GLN A 447 -0.14 9.03 12.09
N ILE A 448 0.48 8.33 13.06
CA ILE A 448 0.50 8.76 14.47
C ILE A 448 1.30 10.06 14.64
N LYS A 449 2.56 10.10 14.18
CA LYS A 449 3.39 11.31 14.29
C LYS A 449 2.83 12.49 13.50
N PRO A 450 2.44 12.34 12.21
CA PRO A 450 1.85 13.45 11.46
C PRO A 450 0.54 13.95 12.08
N PHE A 451 -0.31 13.05 12.61
CA PHE A 451 -1.52 13.44 13.33
C PHE A 451 -1.23 14.28 14.58
N GLN A 452 -0.19 13.92 15.34
CA GLN A 452 0.20 14.66 16.54
C GLN A 452 0.49 16.12 16.21
N GLN A 453 1.14 16.37 15.07
CA GLN A 453 1.58 17.68 14.59
C GLN A 453 0.47 18.54 13.98
N LEU A 454 -0.71 17.96 13.69
CA LEU A 454 -1.85 18.69 13.12
C LEU A 454 -2.38 19.79 14.05
N GLN A 455 -2.52 21.00 13.52
CA GLN A 455 -3.08 22.16 14.22
C GLN A 455 -4.56 22.38 13.87
N ILE A 456 -5.33 21.29 13.86
CA ILE A 456 -6.79 21.30 13.58
C ILE A 456 -7.53 21.01 14.88
N LYS A 457 -8.58 21.80 15.17
CA LYS A 457 -9.41 21.65 16.38
C LYS A 457 -10.19 20.32 16.38
N ASP A 458 -10.80 20.03 15.24
CA ASP A 458 -11.66 18.87 15.02
C ASP A 458 -10.87 17.75 14.34
N LYS A 459 -10.04 17.08 15.14
CA LYS A 459 -9.23 15.95 14.70
C LYS A 459 -9.40 14.74 15.61
N TYR A 460 -9.37 13.55 15.01
CA TYR A 460 -9.44 12.26 15.71
C TYR A 460 -8.40 11.30 15.14
N LEU A 461 -7.70 10.59 16.03
CA LEU A 461 -6.85 9.46 15.68
C LEU A 461 -7.46 8.21 16.27
N VAL A 462 -7.77 7.25 15.40
CA VAL A 462 -8.19 5.90 15.75
C VAL A 462 -7.01 4.97 15.50
N VAL A 463 -6.49 4.36 16.57
CA VAL A 463 -5.46 3.32 16.49
C VAL A 463 -6.13 1.95 16.57
N MET A 464 -6.03 1.19 15.50
CA MET A 464 -6.48 -0.20 15.36
C MET A 464 -5.30 -1.13 15.65
N GLU A 465 -5.24 -1.62 16.89
CA GLU A 465 -4.28 -2.65 17.28
C GLU A 465 -4.56 -3.96 16.54
N ASN A 466 -3.50 -4.66 16.14
CA ASN A 466 -3.51 -5.83 15.25
C ASN A 466 -4.04 -5.53 13.83
N GLY A 467 -4.19 -4.25 13.50
CA GLY A 467 -4.66 -3.81 12.20
C GLY A 467 -3.56 -3.83 11.15
N THR A 468 -3.76 -4.57 10.07
CA THR A 468 -2.88 -4.59 8.89
C THR A 468 -3.30 -3.53 7.86
N HIS A 469 -2.57 -3.45 6.75
CA HIS A 469 -2.95 -2.60 5.61
C HIS A 469 -4.31 -2.97 5.00
N PHE A 470 -4.72 -4.23 5.15
CA PHE A 470 -5.89 -4.82 4.48
C PHE A 470 -7.09 -5.01 5.40
N SER A 471 -6.94 -4.79 6.72
CA SER A 471 -7.98 -5.10 7.71
C SER A 471 -9.30 -4.35 7.54
N THR A 472 -9.36 -3.28 6.74
CA THR A 472 -10.60 -2.50 6.49
C THR A 472 -11.21 -2.73 5.12
N LEU A 473 -10.60 -3.59 4.30
CA LEU A 473 -11.00 -3.79 2.91
C LEU A 473 -12.06 -4.89 2.78
N GLU A 474 -12.88 -4.81 1.73
CA GLU A 474 -13.68 -5.94 1.27
C GLU A 474 -12.84 -6.79 0.31
N ILE A 475 -12.86 -8.11 0.51
CA ILE A 475 -12.28 -9.06 -0.45
C ILE A 475 -13.23 -9.07 -1.65
N THR A 476 -12.75 -8.59 -2.79
CA THR A 476 -13.53 -8.47 -4.03
C THR A 476 -13.50 -9.78 -4.81
N GLU A 477 -14.49 -9.99 -5.69
CA GLU A 477 -14.56 -11.21 -6.53
C GLU A 477 -13.36 -11.36 -7.48
N ASP A 478 -12.74 -10.24 -7.87
CA ASP A 478 -11.50 -10.22 -8.66
C ASP A 478 -10.23 -10.40 -7.81
N GLY A 479 -10.35 -10.64 -6.49
CA GLY A 479 -9.23 -10.92 -5.59
C GLY A 479 -8.33 -9.72 -5.27
N GLY A 480 -8.67 -8.52 -5.76
CA GLY A 480 -7.80 -7.34 -5.72
C GLY A 480 -6.72 -7.37 -6.81
N GLY A 481 -6.04 -6.23 -7.01
CA GLY A 481 -5.01 -6.12 -8.05
C GLY A 481 -3.61 -6.53 -7.62
N LEU A 482 -3.39 -6.83 -6.34
CA LEU A 482 -2.10 -7.31 -5.81
C LEU A 482 -2.25 -8.73 -5.27
N PRO A 483 -1.39 -9.67 -5.70
CA PRO A 483 -1.30 -10.98 -5.07
C PRO A 483 -0.61 -10.84 -3.71
N VAL A 484 -1.40 -10.86 -2.64
CA VAL A 484 -0.91 -10.68 -1.27
C VAL A 484 -1.06 -12.00 -0.50
N PRO A 485 0.01 -12.52 0.11
CA PRO A 485 -0.07 -13.68 1.01
C PRO A 485 -1.06 -13.48 2.16
N GLU A 486 -1.79 -14.54 2.55
CA GLU A 486 -2.76 -14.49 3.65
C GLU A 486 -2.15 -14.00 4.98
N SER A 487 -0.89 -14.35 5.24
CA SER A 487 -0.15 -13.90 6.42
C SER A 487 -0.02 -12.38 6.53
N LEU A 488 0.01 -11.66 5.40
CA LEU A 488 0.08 -10.20 5.36
C LEU A 488 -1.31 -9.53 5.38
N ILE A 489 -2.38 -10.28 5.07
CA ILE A 489 -3.77 -9.81 5.24
C ILE A 489 -4.12 -9.75 6.72
N GLY A 490 -3.70 -10.76 7.49
CA GLY A 490 -3.96 -10.85 8.93
C GLY A 490 -5.38 -11.33 9.25
N ALA A 491 -5.94 -10.87 10.38
CA ALA A 491 -7.29 -11.25 10.79
C ALA A 491 -8.36 -10.82 9.76
N ASN A 492 -9.46 -11.58 9.69
CA ASN A 492 -10.53 -11.37 8.72
C ASN A 492 -11.03 -9.91 8.69
N PRO A 493 -10.88 -9.17 7.57
CA PRO A 493 -11.25 -7.76 7.46
C PRO A 493 -12.71 -7.46 7.81
N LYS A 494 -13.64 -8.41 7.58
CA LYS A 494 -15.06 -8.25 7.93
C LYS A 494 -15.30 -7.94 9.41
N LYS A 495 -14.35 -8.28 10.29
CA LYS A 495 -14.45 -8.00 11.73
C LYS A 495 -14.15 -6.54 12.10
N ALA A 496 -13.53 -5.75 11.23
CA ALA A 496 -13.29 -4.31 11.42
C ALA A 496 -14.33 -3.43 10.70
N GLN A 497 -15.00 -3.96 9.68
CA GLN A 497 -15.94 -3.21 8.85
C GLN A 497 -17.10 -2.56 9.64
N PRO A 498 -17.75 -3.21 10.63
CA PRO A 498 -18.78 -2.56 11.44
C PRO A 498 -18.29 -1.30 12.18
N GLN A 499 -17.05 -1.33 12.66
CA GLN A 499 -16.41 -0.23 13.37
C GLN A 499 -16.11 0.93 12.41
N ILE A 500 -15.59 0.63 11.21
CA ILE A 500 -15.37 1.63 10.16
C ILE A 500 -16.69 2.26 9.69
N ASN A 501 -17.74 1.46 9.51
CA ASN A 501 -19.08 1.93 9.20
C ASN A 501 -19.57 2.95 10.23
N SER A 502 -19.56 2.55 11.50
CA SER A 502 -20.07 3.36 12.59
C SER A 502 -19.29 4.67 12.77
N LEU A 503 -17.95 4.60 12.78
CA LEU A 503 -17.09 5.78 12.88
C LEU A 503 -17.29 6.73 11.71
N SER A 504 -17.38 6.20 10.49
CA SER A 504 -17.56 7.01 9.28
C SER A 504 -18.91 7.72 9.27
N LEU A 505 -19.98 7.00 9.63
CA LEU A 505 -21.32 7.57 9.72
C LEU A 505 -21.38 8.66 10.80
N ALA A 506 -20.88 8.39 12.00
CA ALA A 506 -20.88 9.35 13.10
C ALA A 506 -20.08 10.61 12.75
N PHE A 507 -18.91 10.45 12.13
CA PHE A 507 -18.06 11.56 11.71
C PHE A 507 -18.72 12.41 10.61
N PHE A 508 -19.25 11.80 9.56
CA PHE A 508 -19.96 12.55 8.53
C PHE A 508 -21.24 13.19 9.05
N ASN A 509 -22.02 12.52 9.91
CA ASN A 509 -23.19 13.15 10.52
C ASN A 509 -22.80 14.38 11.35
N ARG A 510 -21.69 14.31 12.09
CA ARG A 510 -21.20 15.42 12.89
C ARG A 510 -20.80 16.64 12.06
N TYR A 511 -20.10 16.42 10.93
CA TYR A 511 -19.42 17.50 10.20
C TYR A 511 -20.03 17.86 8.83
N ILE A 512 -20.80 16.96 8.21
CA ILE A 512 -21.54 17.22 6.96
C ILE A 512 -22.99 17.58 7.27
N LEU A 513 -23.63 16.88 8.22
CA LEU A 513 -25.02 17.16 8.62
C LEU A 513 -25.14 18.08 9.84
N ASN A 514 -24.04 18.47 10.47
CA ASN A 514 -24.00 19.30 11.69
C ASN A 514 -24.80 18.70 12.87
N GLN A 515 -24.87 17.38 12.98
CA GLN A 515 -25.54 16.67 14.07
C GLN A 515 -24.60 16.51 15.26
N ALA A 516 -24.62 17.46 16.19
CA ALA A 516 -23.73 17.50 17.35
C ALA A 516 -23.83 16.22 18.21
N GLU A 517 -25.02 15.63 18.30
CA GLU A 517 -25.27 14.37 19.00
C GLU A 517 -24.44 13.19 18.48
N SER A 518 -23.98 13.24 17.21
CA SER A 518 -23.16 12.16 16.64
C SER A 518 -21.76 12.07 17.25
N GLU A 519 -21.31 13.13 17.95
CA GLU A 519 -20.03 13.14 18.67
C GLU A 519 -20.00 12.12 19.83
N MET A 520 -21.17 11.69 20.32
CA MET A 520 -21.27 10.63 21.34
C MET A 520 -20.80 9.25 20.85
N TYR A 521 -20.63 9.05 19.54
CA TYR A 521 -20.09 7.83 18.95
C TYR A 521 -18.60 7.97 18.56
N LEU A 522 -18.00 9.15 18.74
CA LEU A 522 -16.59 9.44 18.44
C LEU A 522 -15.75 9.52 19.73
N ASN A 523 -15.94 8.57 20.63
CA ASN A 523 -15.21 8.48 21.90
C ASN A 523 -14.91 7.02 22.30
N GLN A 524 -14.00 6.86 23.26
CA GLN A 524 -13.53 5.54 23.67
C GLN A 524 -14.63 4.69 24.32
N SER A 525 -15.55 5.30 25.08
CA SER A 525 -16.64 4.55 25.73
C SER A 525 -17.52 3.83 24.72
N TYR A 526 -17.80 4.44 23.56
CA TYR A 526 -18.53 3.78 22.49
C TYR A 526 -17.68 2.67 21.81
N LEU A 527 -16.40 2.93 21.54
CA LEU A 527 -15.51 1.91 20.95
C LEU A 527 -15.33 0.67 21.85
N ASN A 528 -15.39 0.84 23.16
CA ASN A 528 -15.35 -0.26 24.13
C ASN A 528 -16.59 -1.18 24.05
N THR A 529 -17.65 -0.81 23.32
CA THR A 529 -18.81 -1.68 23.04
C THR A 529 -18.57 -2.65 21.89
N PHE A 530 -17.44 -2.53 21.20
CA PHE A 530 -17.07 -3.38 20.07
C PHE A 530 -16.42 -4.68 20.56
N ASN A 531 -16.61 -5.77 19.83
CA ASN A 531 -15.87 -7.00 20.10
C ASN A 531 -14.38 -6.77 19.79
N SER A 532 -13.52 -6.95 20.80
CA SER A 532 -12.08 -6.74 20.69
C SER A 532 -11.27 -8.01 20.41
N GLU A 533 -11.91 -9.13 20.06
CA GLU A 533 -11.24 -10.42 19.81
C GLU A 533 -10.21 -10.36 18.69
N SER A 534 -10.46 -9.57 17.64
CA SER A 534 -9.55 -9.48 16.48
C SER A 534 -8.84 -8.15 16.36
N PHE A 535 -9.50 -7.06 16.76
CA PHE A 535 -8.94 -5.72 16.69
C PHE A 535 -9.36 -4.94 17.94
N ARG A 536 -8.43 -4.20 18.54
CA ARG A 536 -8.75 -3.21 19.58
C ARG A 536 -8.64 -1.81 18.98
N PHE A 537 -9.68 -1.01 19.14
CA PHE A 537 -9.72 0.36 18.65
C PHE A 537 -9.57 1.35 19.80
N ASN A 538 -8.64 2.29 19.65
CA ASN A 538 -8.41 3.37 20.60
C ASN A 538 -8.60 4.71 19.90
N ILE A 539 -9.37 5.64 20.49
CA ILE A 539 -9.60 6.96 19.91
C ILE A 539 -9.11 8.09 20.81
N VAL A 540 -8.37 9.02 20.23
CA VAL A 540 -7.90 10.24 20.90
C VAL A 540 -8.02 11.45 19.99
N ARG A 541 -8.22 12.64 20.57
CA ARG A 541 -8.14 13.93 19.85
C ARG A 541 -6.74 14.54 19.93
N TYR A 542 -6.04 14.30 21.03
CA TYR A 542 -4.72 14.86 21.35
C TYR A 542 -3.96 13.87 22.24
N PHE A 543 -2.64 13.80 22.08
CA PHE A 543 -1.72 13.05 22.95
C PHE A 543 -0.32 13.68 22.91
N SER A 544 0.49 13.39 23.93
CA SER A 544 1.93 13.69 24.00
C SER A 544 2.72 12.38 24.03
N GLU A 545 3.96 12.40 23.54
CA GLU A 545 4.87 11.24 23.67
C GLU A 545 5.31 11.04 25.13
#